data_AF-A0A6G6WWH6-F1
#
_entry.id   AF-A0A6G6WWH6-F1
#
_cell.length_a   1.000
_cell.length_b   1.000
_cell.length_c   1.000
_cell.angle_alpha   90.00
_cell.angle_beta   90.00
_cell.angle_gamma   90.00
#
_symmetry.space_group_name_H-M   'P 1'
#
loop_
_entity.id
_entity.type
_entity.pdbx_description
1 polymer ?
#
loop_
_entity_poly.entity_id
_entity_poly.type
_entity_poly.pdbx_seq_one_letter_code
_entity_poly.pdbx_strand_id
1 'polypeptide(L)'
;MAPLSFDRNFDVPPGKVMTLSPLVRRVIADNPGPFTFKGTASFIVGRGEVAIIDPGPDSGAHLAALLAAVQRESVSHILVTHSHLDHSPLAHRLQRTTGAAIVGYGSVSPSELSDTGLPRLDASIDRDFAPDIKLAHGQLIAGKGWSLEGVFTPGHMSNHMSYALKEEKTLFCGDHVMAWATSVIAPPDGNMGEYLASLRLLLQREDELYHPAHGPPSTEPKSLVRAYLVHRKMREEAILARLRAGDRTIEEIVKANYADIDPRLHIAAGLSTLAHIEHLIERGLVRQEPQGASITHYFATQFAT
;
A
#
# COMPACT_ATOMS: atom_id res chain seq x y z
N MET A 1 -24.84 0.65 -4.04
CA MET A 1 -23.64 0.37 -3.22
C MET A 1 -23.44 1.56 -2.29
N ALA A 2 -23.02 1.33 -1.04
CA ALA A 2 -22.67 2.42 -0.14
C ALA A 2 -21.43 3.16 -0.68
N PRO A 3 -21.38 4.50 -0.57
CA PRO A 3 -20.19 5.28 -0.92
C PRO A 3 -19.01 4.87 -0.03
N LEU A 4 -17.79 5.05 -0.53
CA LEU A 4 -16.58 4.82 0.27
C LEU A 4 -16.59 5.76 1.47
N SER A 5 -16.71 5.18 2.67
CA SER A 5 -16.69 5.91 3.94
C SER A 5 -15.36 5.63 4.64
N PHE A 6 -14.75 6.67 5.18
CA PHE A 6 -13.48 6.56 5.88
C PHE A 6 -13.69 6.66 7.38
N ASP A 7 -13.15 5.68 8.10
CA ASP A 7 -13.09 5.71 9.56
C ASP A 7 -11.82 6.45 10.00
N ARG A 8 -12.04 7.62 10.61
CA ARG A 8 -10.98 8.44 11.21
C ARG A 8 -10.88 8.28 12.72
N ASN A 9 -11.70 7.41 13.31
CA ASN A 9 -11.67 7.09 14.72
C ASN A 9 -10.61 6.02 15.00
N PHE A 10 -9.36 6.47 15.13
CA PHE A 10 -8.24 5.62 15.45
C PHE A 10 -7.33 6.35 16.43
N ASP A 11 -7.57 6.14 17.72
CA ASP A 11 -6.76 6.72 18.78
C ASP A 11 -6.01 5.60 19.51
N VAL A 12 -4.85 5.27 18.96
CA VAL A 12 -3.96 4.22 19.46
C VAL A 12 -2.63 4.86 19.75
N PRO A 13 -2.15 4.84 21.00
CA PRO A 13 -0.88 5.46 21.35
C PRO A 13 0.29 4.70 20.70
N PRO A 14 1.26 5.42 20.10
CA PRO A 14 2.45 4.79 19.53
C PRO A 14 3.30 4.11 20.61
N GLY A 15 4.07 3.11 20.20
CA GLY A 15 4.96 2.32 21.06
C GLY A 15 4.27 1.40 22.07
N LYS A 16 2.92 1.42 22.18
CA LYS A 16 2.19 0.51 23.06
C LYS A 16 1.79 -0.76 22.34
N VAL A 17 2.05 -1.90 22.99
CA VAL A 17 1.60 -3.22 22.51
C VAL A 17 0.13 -3.39 22.81
N MET A 18 -0.66 -3.66 21.78
CA MET A 18 -2.06 -4.02 21.89
C MET A 18 -2.27 -5.46 21.43
N THR A 19 -2.95 -6.26 22.23
CA THR A 19 -3.41 -7.59 21.80
C THR A 19 -4.70 -7.41 21.00
N LEU A 20 -4.71 -7.84 19.74
CA LEU A 20 -5.85 -7.74 18.84
C LEU A 20 -6.64 -9.05 18.81
N SER A 21 -5.94 -10.17 18.93
CA SER A 21 -6.48 -11.53 18.94
C SER A 21 -5.53 -12.47 19.70
N PRO A 22 -5.89 -13.76 19.90
CA PRO A 22 -4.98 -14.72 20.49
C PRO A 22 -3.62 -14.81 19.79
N LEU A 23 -3.58 -14.69 18.46
CA LEU A 23 -2.33 -14.76 17.70
C LEU A 23 -1.71 -13.39 17.39
N VAL A 24 -2.50 -12.31 17.33
CA VAL A 24 -2.01 -11.03 16.80
C VAL A 24 -1.86 -9.97 17.90
N ARG A 25 -0.68 -9.35 17.94
CA ARG A 25 -0.44 -8.08 18.65
C ARG A 25 -0.06 -7.01 17.64
N ARG A 26 -0.23 -5.75 18.02
CA ARG A 26 0.16 -4.58 17.21
C ARG A 26 0.93 -3.57 18.04
N VAL A 27 1.91 -2.94 17.41
CA VAL A 27 2.61 -1.74 17.91
C VAL A 27 2.55 -0.68 16.80
N ILE A 28 2.14 0.54 17.13
CA ILE A 28 2.14 1.67 16.19
C ILE A 28 3.46 2.43 16.31
N ALA A 29 4.15 2.68 15.20
CA ALA A 29 5.31 3.56 15.17
C ALA A 29 4.91 5.03 15.36
N ASP A 30 5.75 5.83 16.01
CA ASP A 30 5.49 7.26 16.24
C ASP A 30 5.90 8.10 15.02
N ASN A 31 5.21 7.88 13.90
CA ASN A 31 5.45 8.55 12.62
C ASN A 31 4.15 9.07 11.99
N PRO A 32 3.30 9.84 12.69
CA PRO A 32 2.06 10.36 12.12
C PRO A 32 2.34 11.33 10.97
N GLY A 33 1.46 11.34 9.96
CA GLY A 33 1.69 12.12 8.75
C GLY A 33 0.52 12.05 7.77
N PRO A 34 0.60 12.82 6.67
CA PRO A 34 -0.44 12.83 5.63
C PRO A 34 -0.59 11.50 4.90
N PHE A 35 0.42 10.63 4.94
CA PHE A 35 0.40 9.30 4.31
C PHE A 35 0.33 8.15 5.32
N THR A 36 0.81 8.36 6.54
CA THR A 36 0.87 7.34 7.60
C THR A 36 -0.24 7.49 8.64
N PHE A 37 -1.10 8.51 8.49
CA PHE A 37 -2.19 8.86 9.41
C PHE A 37 -1.71 9.05 10.86
N LYS A 38 -1.90 8.05 11.72
CA LYS A 38 -1.48 8.06 13.13
C LYS A 38 -0.16 7.32 13.38
N GLY A 39 0.39 6.70 12.35
CA GLY A 39 1.62 5.92 12.37
C GLY A 39 1.47 4.58 11.64
N THR A 40 2.60 3.92 11.38
CA THR A 40 2.64 2.61 10.74
C THR A 40 2.44 1.51 11.78
N ALA A 41 1.58 0.54 11.47
CA ALA A 41 1.29 -0.61 12.30
C ALA A 41 2.26 -1.76 12.02
N SER A 42 3.06 -2.11 13.03
CA SER A 42 3.78 -3.38 13.07
C SER A 42 2.93 -4.44 13.73
N PHE A 43 2.81 -5.61 13.12
CA PHE A 43 2.04 -6.73 13.67
C PHE A 43 2.96 -7.84 14.15
N ILE A 44 2.71 -8.37 15.34
CA ILE A 44 3.43 -9.53 15.90
C ILE A 44 2.47 -10.71 15.88
N VAL A 45 2.80 -11.72 15.10
CA VAL A 45 1.97 -12.91 14.84
C VAL A 45 2.55 -14.12 15.56
N GLY A 46 1.71 -14.81 16.32
CA GLY A 46 2.07 -16.02 17.07
C GLY A 46 2.39 -15.77 18.55
N ARG A 47 2.81 -16.85 19.22
CA ARG A 47 3.27 -16.87 20.62
C ARG A 47 4.44 -17.83 20.80
N GLY A 48 5.42 -17.46 21.60
CA GLY A 48 6.65 -18.24 21.84
C GLY A 48 7.63 -18.13 20.68
N GLU A 49 7.25 -18.58 19.49
CA GLU A 49 7.94 -18.29 18.23
C GLU A 49 7.03 -17.42 17.37
N VAL A 50 7.52 -16.26 16.96
CA VAL A 50 6.70 -15.20 16.34
C VAL A 50 7.27 -14.74 15.01
N ALA A 51 6.40 -14.13 14.22
CA ALA A 51 6.76 -13.30 13.08
C ALA A 51 6.38 -11.84 13.33
N ILE A 52 7.13 -10.90 12.74
CA ILE A 52 6.81 -9.47 12.77
C ILE A 52 6.54 -9.00 11.34
N ILE A 53 5.40 -8.37 11.08
CA ILE A 53 5.02 -7.79 9.79
C ILE A 53 5.19 -6.27 9.88
N ASP A 54 5.87 -5.69 8.88
CA ASP A 54 6.19 -4.26 8.75
C ASP A 54 6.84 -3.68 9.99
N PRO A 55 8.16 -3.88 10.21
CA PRO A 55 8.85 -3.43 11.41
C PRO A 55 8.87 -1.90 11.55
N GLY A 56 8.54 -1.15 10.50
CA GLY A 56 8.31 0.29 10.58
C GLY A 56 9.50 1.13 10.09
N PRO A 57 9.44 2.47 10.28
CA PRO A 57 10.56 3.35 9.99
C PRO A 57 11.76 3.07 10.89
N ASP A 58 12.94 3.54 10.49
CA ASP A 58 14.16 3.38 11.29
C ASP A 58 14.14 4.23 12.57
N SER A 59 13.44 3.72 13.60
CA SER A 59 13.23 4.39 14.88
C SER A 59 13.73 3.54 16.04
N GLY A 60 14.65 4.10 16.84
CA GLY A 60 15.18 3.42 18.04
C GLY A 60 14.11 3.16 19.10
N ALA A 61 13.15 4.08 19.27
CA ALA A 61 12.06 3.92 20.22
C ALA A 61 11.10 2.80 19.79
N HIS A 62 10.79 2.72 18.50
CA HIS A 62 9.94 1.66 17.96
C HIS A 62 10.61 0.29 18.02
N LEU A 63 11.91 0.21 17.72
CA LEU A 63 12.70 -1.01 17.92
C LEU A 63 12.64 -1.49 19.37
N ALA A 64 12.83 -0.59 20.33
CA ALA A 64 12.76 -0.93 21.75
C ALA A 64 11.36 -1.44 22.14
N ALA A 65 10.29 -0.84 21.60
CA ALA A 65 8.93 -1.30 21.83
C ALA A 65 8.68 -2.72 21.27
N LEU A 66 9.12 -2.98 20.04
CA LEU A 66 9.02 -4.32 19.43
C LEU A 66 9.80 -5.37 20.22
N LEU A 67 11.06 -5.09 20.59
CA LEU A 67 11.89 -6.01 21.37
C LEU A 67 11.32 -6.27 22.76
N ALA A 68 10.76 -5.24 23.42
CA ALA A 68 10.08 -5.42 24.70
C ALA A 68 8.82 -6.31 24.56
N ALA A 69 8.08 -6.16 23.45
CA ALA A 69 6.88 -6.94 23.17
C ALA A 69 7.15 -8.45 22.98
N VAL A 70 8.37 -8.80 22.57
CA VAL A 70 8.80 -10.17 22.25
C VAL A 70 9.94 -10.67 23.14
N GLN A 71 10.21 -10.02 24.28
CA GLN A 71 11.41 -10.28 25.11
C GLN A 71 11.58 -11.75 25.55
N ARG A 72 10.50 -12.53 25.61
CA ARG A 72 10.49 -13.95 26.01
C ARG A 72 10.15 -14.90 24.87
N GLU A 73 10.26 -14.41 23.64
CA GLU A 73 9.87 -15.11 22.42
C GLU A 73 11.02 -15.06 21.42
N SER A 74 11.07 -16.04 20.53
CA SER A 74 11.97 -16.01 19.37
C SER A 74 11.27 -15.36 18.19
N VAL A 75 11.89 -14.34 17.61
CA VAL A 75 11.43 -13.81 16.32
C VAL A 75 12.06 -14.67 15.23
N SER A 76 11.23 -15.37 14.47
CA SER A 76 11.67 -16.27 13.40
C SER A 76 11.76 -15.55 12.05
N HIS A 77 10.79 -14.67 11.78
CA HIS A 77 10.65 -13.99 10.50
C HIS A 77 10.27 -12.51 10.69
N ILE A 78 10.79 -11.66 9.81
CA ILE A 78 10.42 -10.26 9.66
C ILE A 78 9.85 -10.11 8.25
N LEU A 79 8.54 -10.01 8.11
CA LEU A 79 7.87 -9.85 6.83
C LEU A 79 7.70 -8.36 6.54
N VAL A 80 8.00 -7.95 5.32
CA VAL A 80 7.83 -6.58 4.85
C VAL A 80 6.84 -6.59 3.69
N THR A 81 5.79 -5.79 3.76
CA THR A 81 4.75 -5.71 2.73
C THR A 81 5.29 -5.07 1.47
N HIS A 82 6.04 -3.98 1.60
CA HIS A 82 6.66 -3.26 0.49
C HIS A 82 7.79 -2.34 0.99
N SER A 83 8.53 -1.75 0.07
CA SER A 83 9.78 -1.02 0.37
C SER A 83 9.59 0.47 0.57
N HIS A 84 8.44 0.92 1.10
CA HIS A 84 8.35 2.30 1.57
C HIS A 84 9.07 2.48 2.92
N LEU A 85 9.63 3.68 3.12
CA LEU A 85 10.50 4.03 4.25
C LEU A 85 9.83 3.96 5.61
N ASP A 86 8.50 3.90 5.66
CA ASP A 86 7.77 3.72 6.90
C ASP A 86 7.45 2.25 7.20
N HIS A 87 7.79 1.30 6.32
CA HIS A 87 7.58 -0.14 6.51
C HIS A 87 8.88 -0.92 6.68
N SER A 88 9.84 -0.74 5.79
CA SER A 88 11.01 -1.63 5.64
C SER A 88 12.28 -1.26 6.42
N PRO A 89 12.65 0.01 6.66
CA PRO A 89 14.01 0.34 7.10
C PRO A 89 14.44 -0.31 8.43
N LEU A 90 13.51 -0.55 9.34
CA LEU A 90 13.85 -1.18 10.61
C LEU A 90 14.16 -2.69 10.50
N ALA A 91 13.83 -3.33 9.38
CA ALA A 91 13.97 -4.78 9.19
C ALA A 91 15.41 -5.26 9.43
N HIS A 92 16.41 -4.61 8.85
CA HIS A 92 17.81 -5.03 9.01
C HIS A 92 18.33 -4.84 10.44
N ARG A 93 17.90 -3.79 11.16
CA ARG A 93 18.27 -3.61 12.57
C ARG A 93 17.63 -4.68 13.44
N LEU A 94 16.34 -4.95 13.22
CA LEU A 94 15.61 -5.97 13.96
C LEU A 94 16.18 -7.36 13.69
N GLN A 95 16.55 -7.66 12.45
CA GLN A 95 17.26 -8.89 12.08
C GLN A 95 18.59 -9.03 12.82
N ARG A 96 19.44 -7.99 12.86
CA ARG A 96 20.72 -8.05 13.58
C ARG A 96 20.55 -8.34 15.06
N THR A 97 19.45 -7.89 15.67
CA THR A 97 19.18 -8.15 17.09
C THR A 97 18.55 -9.53 17.35
N THR A 98 17.75 -10.04 16.43
CA THR A 98 16.92 -11.24 16.65
C THR A 98 17.42 -12.49 15.94
N GLY A 99 18.20 -12.35 14.87
CA GLY A 99 18.59 -13.42 13.96
C GLY A 99 17.49 -13.86 12.97
N ALA A 100 16.33 -13.18 12.97
CA ALA A 100 15.21 -13.51 12.10
C ALA A 100 15.51 -13.31 10.61
N ALA A 101 14.93 -14.14 9.74
CA ALA A 101 15.00 -13.97 8.29
C ALA A 101 14.04 -12.86 7.83
N ILE A 102 14.50 -11.97 6.96
CA ILE A 102 13.65 -10.97 6.30
C ILE A 102 12.96 -11.63 5.12
N VAL A 103 11.63 -11.47 5.05
CA VAL A 103 10.77 -12.03 4.02
C VAL A 103 10.05 -10.88 3.29
N GLY A 104 9.97 -10.97 1.97
CA GLY A 104 9.26 -10.02 1.14
C GLY A 104 9.09 -10.56 -0.29
N TYR A 105 8.42 -9.84 -1.17
CA TYR A 105 8.33 -10.26 -2.58
C TYR A 105 9.70 -10.16 -3.29
N GLY A 106 10.36 -9.01 -3.12
CA GLY A 106 11.66 -8.71 -3.73
C GLY A 106 11.98 -7.22 -3.69
N SER A 107 13.10 -6.82 -4.28
CA SER A 107 13.50 -5.42 -4.44
C SER A 107 12.81 -4.79 -5.65
N VAL A 108 12.62 -3.47 -5.63
CA VAL A 108 12.11 -2.68 -6.77
C VAL A 108 13.19 -2.56 -7.86
N SER A 109 12.79 -2.59 -9.13
CA SER A 109 13.73 -2.52 -10.25
C SER A 109 14.21 -1.08 -10.50
N PRO A 110 15.53 -0.84 -10.68
CA PRO A 110 16.04 0.48 -11.06
C PRO A 110 15.56 0.99 -12.44
N SER A 111 15.01 0.13 -13.30
CA SER A 111 14.52 0.53 -14.63
C SER A 111 13.20 1.30 -14.59
N GLU A 112 12.51 1.30 -13.45
CA GLU A 112 11.30 2.07 -13.18
C GLU A 112 11.68 3.50 -12.77
N LEU A 113 12.62 4.13 -13.48
CA LEU A 113 13.09 5.49 -13.21
C LEU A 113 12.92 6.39 -14.45
N SER A 114 11.90 6.15 -15.29
CA SER A 114 11.57 7.08 -16.39
C SER A 114 11.12 8.45 -15.89
N ASP A 115 11.51 9.50 -16.58
CA ASP A 115 11.15 10.89 -16.26
C ASP A 115 9.73 11.19 -16.78
N THR A 116 8.76 11.26 -15.87
CA THR A 116 7.36 11.59 -16.20
C THR A 116 7.09 13.10 -16.18
N GLY A 117 8.11 13.92 -15.88
CA GLY A 117 7.98 15.38 -15.73
C GLY A 117 7.19 15.84 -14.50
N LEU A 118 6.72 14.91 -13.65
CA LEU A 118 6.07 15.21 -12.36
C LEU A 118 7.06 15.05 -11.19
N PRO A 119 6.86 15.79 -10.07
CA PRO A 119 7.62 15.56 -8.86
C PRO A 119 7.46 14.12 -8.39
N ARG A 120 8.58 13.44 -8.17
CA ARG A 120 8.61 12.07 -7.69
C ARG A 120 8.35 12.00 -6.19
N LEU A 121 7.60 10.97 -5.78
CA LEU A 121 7.57 10.55 -4.38
C LEU A 121 8.75 9.63 -4.01
N ASP A 122 9.71 9.36 -4.91
CA ASP A 122 10.89 8.49 -4.72
C ASP A 122 11.62 8.64 -3.38
N ALA A 123 11.54 9.82 -2.74
CA ALA A 123 12.08 10.06 -1.41
C ALA A 123 11.46 9.16 -0.31
N SER A 124 10.38 8.42 -0.60
CA SER A 124 9.75 7.46 0.31
C SER A 124 10.13 6.00 0.07
N ILE A 125 11.04 5.67 -0.85
CA ILE A 125 11.43 4.27 -1.15
C ILE A 125 12.76 3.89 -0.50
N ASP A 126 12.78 2.77 0.21
CA ASP A 126 13.96 2.05 0.67
C ASP A 126 14.60 1.26 -0.47
N ARG A 127 15.60 1.86 -1.10
CA ARG A 127 16.32 1.26 -2.24
C ARG A 127 17.26 0.12 -1.85
N ASP A 128 17.60 0.04 -0.57
CA ASP A 128 18.50 -0.98 -0.04
C ASP A 128 17.74 -2.22 0.43
N PHE A 129 16.40 -2.20 0.39
CA PHE A 129 15.59 -3.33 0.78
C PHE A 129 15.84 -4.55 -0.12
N ALA A 130 16.36 -5.61 0.51
CA ALA A 130 16.53 -6.92 -0.09
C ALA A 130 16.14 -8.00 0.95
N PRO A 131 15.06 -8.76 0.71
CA PRO A 131 14.68 -9.83 1.64
C PRO A 131 15.62 -11.03 1.49
N ASP A 132 15.89 -11.73 2.59
CA ASP A 132 16.61 -13.02 2.56
C ASP A 132 15.79 -14.11 1.88
N ILE A 133 14.46 -14.04 2.05
CA ILE A 133 13.49 -14.98 1.48
C ILE A 133 12.53 -14.20 0.58
N LYS A 134 12.59 -14.48 -0.72
CA LYS A 134 11.58 -14.02 -1.69
C LYS A 134 10.35 -14.92 -1.62
N LEU A 135 9.23 -14.38 -1.15
CA LEU A 135 7.98 -15.11 -1.02
C LEU A 135 7.11 -14.92 -2.26
N ALA A 136 6.70 -16.01 -2.90
CA ALA A 136 5.76 -15.98 -4.02
C ALA A 136 4.30 -15.92 -3.56
N HIS A 137 3.41 -15.49 -4.47
CA HIS A 137 1.97 -15.60 -4.27
C HIS A 137 1.56 -17.05 -3.94
N GLY A 138 0.75 -17.24 -2.89
CA GLY A 138 0.27 -18.53 -2.39
C GLY A 138 1.30 -19.32 -1.56
N GLN A 139 2.55 -18.86 -1.45
CA GLN A 139 3.55 -19.53 -0.64
C GLN A 139 3.35 -19.22 0.85
N LEU A 140 3.65 -20.20 1.71
CA LEU A 140 3.48 -20.09 3.16
C LEU A 140 4.83 -19.91 3.87
N ILE A 141 4.81 -19.03 4.88
CA ILE A 141 5.74 -19.06 6.00
C ILE A 141 4.94 -19.47 7.24
N ALA A 142 5.50 -20.35 8.05
CA ALA A 142 4.82 -20.86 9.24
C ALA A 142 5.76 -20.91 10.44
N GLY A 143 5.17 -20.79 11.62
CA GLY A 143 5.78 -21.11 12.89
C GLY A 143 4.83 -21.93 13.73
N LYS A 144 5.10 -22.05 15.03
CA LYS A 144 4.24 -22.81 15.93
C LYS A 144 2.86 -22.16 16.09
N GLY A 145 1.85 -22.73 15.44
CA GLY A 145 0.44 -22.36 15.59
C GLY A 145 -0.01 -21.14 14.78
N TRP A 146 0.80 -20.71 13.80
CA TRP A 146 0.44 -19.65 12.85
C TRP A 146 1.02 -19.94 11.47
N SER A 147 0.29 -19.53 10.43
CA SER A 147 0.74 -19.61 9.03
C SER A 147 0.35 -18.35 8.26
N LEU A 148 1.34 -17.73 7.63
CA LEU A 148 1.20 -16.53 6.81
C LEU A 148 1.39 -16.91 5.33
N GLU A 149 0.33 -16.74 4.54
CA GLU A 149 0.35 -16.88 3.08
C GLU A 149 0.72 -15.55 2.42
N GLY A 150 1.68 -15.57 1.50
CA GLY A 150 1.96 -14.43 0.64
C GLY A 150 0.83 -14.20 -0.37
N VAL A 151 0.22 -13.03 -0.35
CA VAL A 151 -0.80 -12.61 -1.31
C VAL A 151 -0.24 -11.44 -2.11
N PHE A 152 0.35 -11.74 -3.27
CA PHE A 152 0.94 -10.70 -4.13
C PHE A 152 -0.15 -9.73 -4.61
N THR A 153 0.02 -8.45 -4.26
CA THR A 153 -0.96 -7.37 -4.49
C THR A 153 -0.27 -6.12 -5.03
N PRO A 154 0.37 -6.20 -6.21
CA PRO A 154 1.06 -5.07 -6.81
C PRO A 154 0.09 -3.95 -7.20
N GLY A 155 0.67 -2.81 -7.54
CA GLY A 155 -0.03 -1.65 -8.06
C GLY A 155 0.12 -0.41 -7.19
N HIS A 156 0.09 -0.53 -5.85
CA HIS A 156 0.57 0.57 -4.99
C HIS A 156 2.09 0.74 -5.13
N MET A 157 2.79 -0.38 -5.11
CA MET A 157 4.21 -0.55 -5.36
C MET A 157 4.38 -1.86 -6.12
N SER A 158 5.37 -1.96 -7.03
CA SER A 158 5.62 -3.15 -7.85
C SER A 158 5.90 -4.40 -7.01
N ASN A 159 6.50 -4.22 -5.83
CA ASN A 159 6.84 -5.29 -4.91
C ASN A 159 5.85 -5.48 -3.75
N HIS A 160 4.65 -4.88 -3.81
CA HIS A 160 3.69 -4.95 -2.72
C HIS A 160 3.12 -6.37 -2.52
N MET A 161 3.20 -6.85 -1.28
CA MET A 161 2.73 -8.14 -0.81
C MET A 161 1.84 -7.95 0.42
N SER A 162 0.65 -8.53 0.40
CA SER A 162 -0.16 -8.71 1.61
C SER A 162 0.12 -10.08 2.24
N TYR A 163 -0.13 -10.23 3.54
CA TYR A 163 0.09 -11.49 4.25
C TYR A 163 -1.21 -11.97 4.90
N ALA A 164 -1.66 -13.19 4.57
CA ALA A 164 -2.88 -13.75 5.14
C ALA A 164 -2.57 -14.74 6.26
N LEU A 165 -3.02 -14.44 7.48
CA LEU A 165 -3.00 -15.34 8.62
C LEU A 165 -4.17 -16.32 8.51
N LYS A 166 -3.87 -17.57 8.18
CA LYS A 166 -4.90 -18.56 7.84
C LYS A 166 -5.77 -18.95 9.02
N GLU A 167 -5.19 -19.02 10.22
CA GLU A 167 -5.87 -19.46 11.43
C GLU A 167 -6.99 -18.50 11.88
N GLU A 168 -6.86 -17.21 11.55
CA GLU A 168 -7.83 -16.17 11.93
C GLU A 168 -8.56 -15.55 10.73
N LYS A 169 -8.28 -16.02 9.50
CA LYS A 169 -8.78 -15.41 8.24
C LYS A 169 -8.55 -13.90 8.19
N THR A 170 -7.36 -13.50 8.61
CA THR A 170 -6.98 -12.09 8.72
C THR A 170 -5.95 -11.75 7.66
N LEU A 171 -6.20 -10.71 6.87
CA LEU A 171 -5.25 -10.19 5.88
C LEU A 171 -4.56 -8.93 6.42
N PHE A 172 -3.24 -8.98 6.53
CA PHE A 172 -2.40 -7.79 6.69
C PHE A 172 -2.17 -7.19 5.30
N CYS A 173 -2.98 -6.19 4.95
CA CYS A 173 -3.10 -5.69 3.58
C CYS A 173 -2.13 -4.55 3.24
N GLY A 174 -1.23 -4.19 4.16
CA GLY A 174 -0.29 -3.10 3.97
C GLY A 174 -1.00 -1.81 3.58
N ASP A 175 -0.52 -1.20 2.50
CA ASP A 175 -1.06 0.03 1.93
C ASP A 175 -2.01 -0.21 0.76
N HIS A 176 -2.36 -1.46 0.46
CA HIS A 176 -3.20 -1.79 -0.68
C HIS A 176 -4.67 -1.41 -0.48
N VAL A 177 -5.21 -1.67 0.72
CA VAL A 177 -6.60 -1.37 1.09
C VAL A 177 -6.63 -0.81 2.51
N MET A 178 -7.05 0.44 2.66
CA MET A 178 -7.07 1.13 3.95
C MET A 178 -8.48 1.68 4.27
N ALA A 179 -8.83 1.69 5.54
CA ALA A 179 -10.15 2.16 6.00
C ALA A 179 -10.21 3.67 6.29
N TRP A 180 -9.10 4.41 6.19
CA TRP A 180 -9.03 5.84 6.55
C TRP A 180 -8.80 6.79 5.35
N ALA A 181 -8.23 6.28 4.25
CA ALA A 181 -7.99 6.98 2.99
C ALA A 181 -7.84 5.95 1.86
N THR A 182 -7.89 6.39 0.60
CA THR A 182 -7.49 5.55 -0.54
C THR A 182 -5.97 5.52 -0.70
N SER A 183 -5.42 4.39 -1.13
CA SER A 183 -4.01 4.26 -1.48
C SER A 183 -3.58 5.24 -2.58
N VAL A 184 -2.38 5.80 -2.47
CA VAL A 184 -1.77 6.56 -3.58
C VAL A 184 -1.19 5.57 -4.58
N ILE A 185 -1.49 5.72 -5.86
CA ILE A 185 -0.86 4.94 -6.93
C ILE A 185 0.04 5.91 -7.70
N ALA A 186 1.35 5.69 -7.67
CA ALA A 186 2.31 6.66 -8.20
C ALA A 186 3.28 5.99 -9.19
N PRO A 187 3.09 6.20 -10.51
CA PRO A 187 4.03 5.71 -11.51
C PRO A 187 5.40 6.37 -11.33
N PRO A 188 6.47 5.72 -11.78
CA PRO A 188 6.48 4.47 -12.56
C PRO A 188 6.35 3.17 -11.74
N ASP A 189 6.54 3.20 -10.42
CA ASP A 189 6.51 2.00 -9.57
C ASP A 189 5.08 1.56 -9.21
N GLY A 190 4.16 2.52 -9.03
CA GLY A 190 2.74 2.26 -8.89
C GLY A 190 2.05 2.12 -10.25
N ASN A 191 1.19 1.11 -10.40
CA ASN A 191 0.44 0.81 -11.61
C ASN A 191 -1.07 0.63 -11.31
N MET A 192 -1.92 1.40 -11.98
CA MET A 192 -3.37 1.36 -11.75
C MET A 192 -4.03 0.08 -12.26
N GLY A 193 -3.57 -0.47 -13.39
CA GLY A 193 -4.08 -1.72 -13.94
C GLY A 193 -3.82 -2.90 -12.99
N GLU A 194 -2.59 -3.02 -12.50
CA GLU A 194 -2.20 -4.00 -11.49
C GLU A 194 -2.95 -3.79 -10.18
N TYR A 195 -3.10 -2.54 -9.72
CA TYR A 195 -3.86 -2.24 -8.51
C TYR A 195 -5.32 -2.72 -8.61
N LEU A 196 -5.98 -2.45 -9.74
CA LEU A 196 -7.34 -2.93 -9.98
C LEU A 196 -7.42 -4.44 -10.13
N ALA A 197 -6.39 -5.10 -10.69
CA ALA A 197 -6.30 -6.55 -10.76
C ALA A 197 -6.16 -7.17 -9.36
N SER A 198 -5.31 -6.60 -8.51
CA SER A 198 -5.12 -6.98 -7.11
C SER A 198 -6.40 -6.80 -6.29
N LEU A 199 -7.14 -5.70 -6.45
CA LEU A 199 -8.46 -5.55 -5.82
C LEU A 199 -9.46 -6.64 -6.26
N ARG A 200 -9.44 -7.05 -7.54
CA ARG A 200 -10.30 -8.15 -8.03
C ARG A 200 -9.88 -9.50 -7.46
N LEU A 201 -8.57 -9.75 -7.31
CA LEU A 201 -8.05 -10.92 -6.60
C LEU A 201 -8.57 -10.95 -5.15
N LEU A 202 -8.49 -9.83 -4.43
CA LEU A 202 -8.97 -9.71 -3.05
C LEU A 202 -10.48 -9.99 -2.91
N LEU A 203 -11.30 -9.70 -3.93
CA LEU A 203 -12.73 -10.07 -3.91
C LEU A 203 -13.01 -11.56 -3.97
N GLN A 204 -12.08 -12.36 -4.50
CA GLN A 204 -12.19 -13.82 -4.57
C GLN A 204 -11.72 -14.51 -3.28
N ARG A 205 -11.13 -13.75 -2.35
CA ARG A 205 -10.65 -14.28 -1.07
C ARG A 205 -11.75 -14.30 -0.02
N GLU A 206 -11.57 -15.16 0.96
CA GLU A 206 -12.51 -15.38 2.08
C GLU A 206 -11.96 -14.88 3.41
N ASP A 207 -11.01 -13.93 3.38
CA ASP A 207 -10.52 -13.24 4.57
C ASP A 207 -11.68 -12.40 5.17
N GLU A 208 -11.84 -12.48 6.50
CA GLU A 208 -12.95 -11.86 7.24
C GLU A 208 -12.54 -10.53 7.89
N LEU A 209 -11.22 -10.31 8.09
CA LEU A 209 -10.67 -9.13 8.74
C LEU A 209 -9.48 -8.58 7.96
N TYR A 210 -9.49 -7.28 7.66
CA TYR A 210 -8.34 -6.59 7.10
C TYR A 210 -7.65 -5.73 8.16
N HIS A 211 -6.34 -5.90 8.28
CA HIS A 211 -5.46 -5.04 9.03
C HIS A 211 -4.56 -4.24 8.06
N PRO A 212 -4.90 -2.97 7.78
CA PRO A 212 -4.00 -2.11 7.03
C PRO A 212 -2.78 -1.73 7.87
N ALA A 213 -1.72 -1.27 7.21
CA ALA A 213 -0.59 -0.66 7.91
C ALA A 213 -0.95 0.67 8.56
N HIS A 214 -1.97 1.37 8.04
CA HIS A 214 -2.45 2.64 8.57
C HIS A 214 -3.94 2.62 8.87
N GLY A 215 -4.29 3.13 10.05
CA GLY A 215 -5.68 3.32 10.47
C GLY A 215 -6.36 2.06 11.02
N PRO A 216 -7.69 2.11 11.17
CA PRO A 216 -8.46 1.04 11.82
C PRO A 216 -8.58 -0.21 10.94
N PRO A 217 -8.82 -1.38 11.55
CA PRO A 217 -9.17 -2.59 10.80
C PRO A 217 -10.51 -2.45 10.07
N SER A 218 -10.73 -3.30 9.07
CA SER A 218 -12.04 -3.46 8.43
C SER A 218 -12.59 -4.86 8.63
N THR A 219 -13.78 -4.95 9.23
CA THR A 219 -14.57 -6.19 9.41
C THR A 219 -15.53 -6.47 8.26
N GLU A 220 -15.54 -5.62 7.22
CA GLU A 220 -16.32 -5.83 6.00
C GLU A 220 -15.43 -5.75 4.73
N PRO A 221 -14.39 -6.60 4.58
CA PRO A 221 -13.39 -6.43 3.53
C PRO A 221 -13.97 -6.42 2.11
N LYS A 222 -14.89 -7.34 1.79
CA LYS A 222 -15.52 -7.42 0.46
C LYS A 222 -16.30 -6.15 0.11
N SER A 223 -16.96 -5.53 1.10
CA SER A 223 -17.67 -4.26 0.90
C SER A 223 -16.69 -3.11 0.65
N LEU A 224 -15.62 -3.03 1.44
CA LEU A 224 -14.57 -2.03 1.30
C LEU A 224 -13.88 -2.12 -0.08
N VAL A 225 -13.48 -3.32 -0.50
CA VAL A 225 -12.82 -3.55 -1.79
C VAL A 225 -13.73 -3.21 -2.98
N ARG A 226 -15.03 -3.52 -2.90
CA ARG A 226 -16.01 -3.10 -3.93
C ARG A 226 -16.12 -1.57 -3.99
N ALA A 227 -16.17 -0.90 -2.84
CA ALA A 227 -16.22 0.56 -2.79
C ALA A 227 -14.95 1.19 -3.40
N TYR A 228 -13.78 0.60 -3.18
CA TYR A 228 -12.53 0.98 -3.84
C TYR A 228 -12.61 0.86 -5.37
N LEU A 229 -13.05 -0.29 -5.89
CA LEU A 229 -13.21 -0.49 -7.34
C LEU A 229 -14.16 0.54 -7.97
N VAL A 230 -15.30 0.80 -7.32
CA VAL A 230 -16.25 1.83 -7.77
C VAL A 230 -15.61 3.21 -7.74
N HIS A 231 -14.92 3.56 -6.66
CA HIS A 231 -14.23 4.86 -6.53
C HIS A 231 -13.21 5.08 -7.65
N ARG A 232 -12.39 4.06 -7.96
CA ARG A 232 -11.40 4.13 -9.05
C ARG A 232 -12.05 4.25 -10.42
N LYS A 233 -13.14 3.52 -10.67
CA LYS A 233 -13.91 3.65 -11.92
C LYS A 233 -14.51 5.05 -12.08
N MET A 234 -15.11 5.59 -11.02
CA MET A 234 -15.64 6.96 -11.03
C MET A 234 -14.55 8.00 -11.30
N ARG A 235 -13.32 7.77 -10.79
CA ARG A 235 -12.18 8.64 -11.08
C ARG A 235 -11.77 8.59 -12.56
N GLU A 236 -11.73 7.40 -13.18
CA GLU A 236 -11.48 7.28 -14.63
C GLU A 236 -12.54 8.00 -15.46
N GLU A 237 -13.82 7.85 -15.10
CA GLU A 237 -14.93 8.54 -15.77
C GLU A 237 -14.81 10.06 -15.65
N ALA A 238 -14.43 10.56 -14.47
CA ALA A 238 -14.18 11.98 -14.25
C ALA A 238 -12.99 12.50 -15.08
N ILE A 239 -11.90 11.74 -15.19
CA ILE A 239 -10.74 12.09 -16.03
C ILE A 239 -11.16 12.16 -17.51
N LEU A 240 -11.86 11.14 -18.01
CA LEU A 240 -12.36 11.13 -19.39
C LEU A 240 -13.31 12.30 -19.67
N ALA A 241 -14.16 12.66 -18.72
CA ALA A 241 -15.05 13.82 -18.85
C ALA A 241 -14.25 15.13 -18.99
N ARG A 242 -13.19 15.33 -18.19
CA ARG A 242 -12.30 16.50 -18.30
C ARG A 242 -11.58 16.56 -19.66
N LEU A 243 -11.05 15.43 -20.12
CA LEU A 243 -10.40 15.34 -21.43
C LEU A 243 -11.37 15.66 -22.59
N ARG A 244 -12.62 15.17 -22.51
CA ARG A 244 -13.67 15.49 -23.50
C ARG A 244 -14.07 16.97 -23.45
N ALA A 245 -14.04 17.59 -22.27
CA ALA A 245 -14.39 19.00 -22.06
C ALA A 245 -13.32 19.98 -22.57
N GLY A 246 -12.07 19.55 -22.76
CA GLY A 246 -11.03 20.39 -23.33
C GLY A 246 -9.69 20.36 -22.59
N ASP A 247 -9.66 19.84 -21.36
CA ASP A 247 -8.42 19.74 -20.57
C ASP A 247 -7.43 18.78 -21.26
N ARG A 248 -6.14 19.08 -21.16
CA ARG A 248 -5.07 18.34 -21.84
C ARG A 248 -3.96 17.90 -20.90
N THR A 249 -3.79 18.53 -19.76
CA THR A 249 -2.69 18.25 -18.83
C THR A 249 -3.19 17.62 -17.52
N ILE A 250 -2.29 16.94 -16.81
CA ILE A 250 -2.58 16.39 -15.47
C ILE A 250 -2.90 17.53 -14.50
N GLU A 251 -2.20 18.66 -14.59
CA GLU A 251 -2.45 19.82 -13.72
C GLU A 251 -3.88 20.36 -13.87
N GLU A 252 -4.36 20.53 -15.11
CA GLU A 252 -5.74 20.97 -15.38
C GLU A 252 -6.77 20.00 -14.81
N ILE A 253 -6.56 18.69 -15.03
CA ILE A 253 -7.44 17.63 -14.53
C ILE A 253 -7.44 17.59 -13.01
N VAL A 254 -6.27 17.72 -12.36
CA VAL A 254 -6.15 17.75 -10.91
C VAL A 254 -6.87 18.96 -10.34
N LYS A 255 -6.62 20.15 -10.89
CA LYS A 255 -7.26 21.39 -10.46
C LYS A 255 -8.79 21.32 -10.52
N ALA A 256 -9.34 20.65 -11.55
CA ALA A 256 -10.78 20.48 -11.69
C ALA A 256 -11.36 19.38 -10.78
N ASN A 257 -10.72 18.20 -10.73
CA ASN A 257 -11.28 17.02 -10.05
C ASN A 257 -10.90 16.92 -8.56
N TYR A 258 -10.01 17.78 -8.07
CA TYR A 258 -9.48 17.77 -6.70
C TYR A 258 -9.52 19.16 -6.05
N ALA A 259 -10.43 20.04 -6.52
CA ALA A 259 -10.57 21.41 -6.01
C ALA A 259 -10.81 21.49 -4.49
N ASP A 260 -11.46 20.48 -3.92
CA ASP A 260 -11.81 20.42 -2.48
C ASP A 260 -10.75 19.72 -1.62
N ILE A 261 -9.62 19.30 -2.20
CA ILE A 261 -8.54 18.63 -1.47
C ILE A 261 -7.43 19.62 -1.11
N ASP A 262 -6.85 19.47 0.08
CA ASP A 262 -5.69 20.22 0.55
C ASP A 262 -4.61 20.30 -0.55
N PRO A 263 -4.14 21.51 -0.92
CA PRO A 263 -3.12 21.71 -1.96
C PRO A 263 -1.85 20.88 -1.75
N ARG A 264 -1.50 20.54 -0.50
CA ARG A 264 -0.34 19.69 -0.18
C ARG A 264 -0.47 18.27 -0.75
N LEU A 265 -1.69 17.81 -1.02
CA LEU A 265 -1.98 16.50 -1.61
C LEU A 265 -2.10 16.53 -3.14
N HIS A 266 -1.99 17.70 -3.78
CA HIS A 266 -2.16 17.81 -5.23
C HIS A 266 -1.07 17.07 -6.01
N ILE A 267 0.16 16.99 -5.48
CA ILE A 267 1.24 16.20 -6.10
C ILE A 267 0.86 14.71 -6.12
N ALA A 268 0.44 14.15 -4.99
CA ALA A 268 -0.01 12.76 -4.89
C ALA A 268 -1.25 12.50 -5.77
N ALA A 269 -2.19 13.44 -5.82
CA ALA A 269 -3.35 13.38 -6.70
C ALA A 269 -2.94 13.40 -8.19
N GLY A 270 -1.93 14.18 -8.55
CA GLY A 270 -1.37 14.23 -9.90
C GLY A 270 -0.75 12.90 -10.32
N LEU A 271 0.04 12.27 -9.44
CA LEU A 271 0.62 10.95 -9.69
C LEU A 271 -0.45 9.87 -9.81
N SER A 272 -1.48 9.87 -8.97
CA SER A 272 -2.61 8.95 -9.13
C SER A 272 -3.44 9.23 -10.39
N THR A 273 -3.54 10.49 -10.82
CA THR A 273 -4.16 10.85 -12.10
C THR A 273 -3.34 10.33 -13.27
N LEU A 274 -2.01 10.42 -13.21
CA LEU A 274 -1.11 9.83 -14.20
C LEU A 274 -1.34 8.32 -14.30
N ALA A 275 -1.36 7.59 -13.18
CA ALA A 275 -1.60 6.14 -13.17
C ALA A 275 -2.92 5.75 -13.85
N HIS A 276 -3.99 6.53 -13.60
CA HIS A 276 -5.26 6.34 -14.27
C HIS A 276 -5.16 6.60 -15.78
N ILE A 277 -4.46 7.67 -16.19
CA ILE A 277 -4.26 8.00 -17.61
C ILE A 277 -3.48 6.89 -18.32
N GLU A 278 -2.39 6.39 -17.73
CA GLU A 278 -1.60 5.27 -18.29
C GLU A 278 -2.48 4.03 -18.51
N HIS A 279 -3.26 3.63 -17.50
CA HIS A 279 -4.21 2.52 -17.62
C HIS A 279 -5.31 2.77 -18.67
N LEU A 280 -5.76 4.01 -18.83
CA LEU A 280 -6.70 4.38 -19.90
C LEU A 280 -6.05 4.35 -21.29
N ILE A 281 -4.75 4.67 -21.40
CA ILE A 281 -3.96 4.55 -22.63
C ILE A 281 -3.79 3.09 -23.03
N GLU A 282 -3.42 2.21 -22.09
CA GLU A 282 -3.33 0.76 -22.30
C GLU A 282 -4.64 0.16 -22.85
N ARG A 283 -5.78 0.73 -22.42
CA ARG A 283 -7.12 0.33 -22.87
C ARG A 283 -7.60 1.06 -24.12
N GLY A 284 -6.78 1.92 -24.73
CA GLY A 284 -7.11 2.66 -25.95
C GLY A 284 -8.20 3.74 -25.77
N LEU A 285 -8.50 4.15 -24.53
CA LEU A 285 -9.51 5.16 -24.20
C LEU A 285 -8.93 6.58 -24.15
N VAL A 286 -7.61 6.68 -23.92
CA VAL A 286 -6.85 7.92 -23.96
C VAL A 286 -5.66 7.72 -24.90
N ARG A 287 -5.24 8.80 -25.57
CA ARG A 287 -3.98 8.85 -26.32
C ARG A 287 -3.14 10.01 -25.82
N GLN A 288 -1.83 9.84 -25.84
CA GLN A 288 -0.85 10.88 -25.57
C GLN A 288 -0.39 11.52 -26.90
N GLU A 289 -0.03 12.79 -26.87
CA GLU A 289 0.64 13.46 -28.00
C GLU A 289 2.04 12.83 -28.23
N PRO A 290 2.55 12.76 -29.49
CA PRO A 290 3.88 12.21 -29.75
C PRO A 290 4.99 12.90 -28.96
N GLN A 291 6.01 12.14 -28.54
CA GLN A 291 7.15 12.66 -27.78
C GLN A 291 7.87 13.79 -28.53
N GLY A 292 8.08 14.92 -27.86
CA GLY A 292 8.74 16.12 -28.42
C GLY A 292 8.21 17.46 -27.88
N ALA A 293 7.05 17.47 -27.20
CA ALA A 293 6.52 18.65 -26.54
C ALA A 293 7.16 18.88 -25.16
N SER A 294 7.28 20.14 -24.73
CA SER A 294 7.76 20.50 -23.38
C SER A 294 6.77 20.13 -22.26
N ILE A 295 5.50 19.91 -22.63
CA ILE A 295 4.40 19.50 -21.74
C ILE A 295 3.66 18.36 -22.42
N THR A 296 3.40 17.29 -21.68
CA THR A 296 2.63 16.14 -22.20
C THR A 296 1.13 16.46 -22.24
N HIS A 297 0.52 16.34 -23.42
CA HIS A 297 -0.92 16.44 -23.60
C HIS A 297 -1.60 15.08 -23.79
N TYR A 298 -2.82 14.97 -23.26
CA TYR A 298 -3.66 13.79 -23.33
C TYR A 298 -5.00 14.10 -24.02
N PHE A 299 -5.55 13.12 -24.73
CA PHE A 299 -6.82 13.24 -25.45
C PHE A 299 -7.66 11.98 -25.24
N ALA A 300 -8.96 12.13 -24.97
CA ALA A 300 -9.89 11.01 -25.05
C ALA A 300 -10.02 10.52 -26.51
N THR A 301 -10.12 9.21 -26.71
CA THR A 301 -10.34 8.64 -28.05
C THR A 301 -11.81 8.69 -28.45
N GLN A 302 -12.09 8.84 -29.75
CA GLN A 302 -13.45 9.07 -30.28
C GLN A 302 -14.39 7.84 -30.19
N PHE A 303 -13.88 6.67 -29.76
CA PHE A 303 -14.64 5.41 -29.75
C PHE A 303 -15.06 4.95 -28.35
N ALA A 304 -14.90 5.78 -27.32
CA ALA A 304 -15.41 5.46 -25.98
C ALA A 304 -16.92 5.73 -25.89
N THR A 305 -17.74 4.88 -26.53
CA THR A 305 -19.19 4.74 -26.31
C THR A 305 -19.46 3.79 -25.15
#